data_AF-F0FWL8-F1
#
_entry.id   AF-F0FWL8-F1
#
_cell.length_a   1.000
_cell.length_b   1.000
_cell.length_c   1.000
_cell.angle_alpha   90.00
_cell.angle_beta   90.00
_cell.angle_gamma   90.00
#
_symmetry.space_group_name_H-M   'P 1'
#
loop_
_entity.id
_entity.type
_entity.pdbx_description
1 polymer ?
#
loop_
_entity_poly.entity_id
_entity_poly.type
_entity_poly.pdbx_seq_one_letter_code
_entity_poly.pdbx_strand_id
1 'polypeptide(L)'
;MKHASERPAHPAGGADSRHADPDAMFASHEAGYAKQLKPRHVQMIAMGGAIGTGLFLGAGGRLQHAGPALALVYLVCGVFAFLIMRAL
;
A
#
# COMPACT_ATOMS: atom_id res chain seq x y z
N MET A 1 -5.67 -37.02 57.37
CA MET A 1 -4.21 -37.15 57.57
C MET A 1 -3.66 -38.07 56.49
N LYS A 2 -2.60 -37.61 55.82
CA LYS A 2 -1.74 -38.32 54.85
C LYS A 2 -2.32 -38.38 53.42
N HIS A 3 -1.88 -37.49 52.52
CA HIS A 3 -0.58 -37.44 51.83
C HIS A 3 -0.47 -38.47 50.70
N ALA A 4 -0.49 -37.98 49.47
CA ALA A 4 0.33 -38.34 48.30
C ALA A 4 -0.44 -37.82 47.06
N SER A 5 -0.17 -36.66 46.47
CA SER A 5 1.07 -36.29 45.77
C SER A 5 1.50 -37.30 44.72
N GLU A 6 0.64 -37.60 43.76
CA GLU A 6 1.10 -38.06 42.46
C GLU A 6 1.04 -36.88 41.48
N ARG A 7 2.22 -36.30 41.25
CA ARG A 7 2.50 -35.39 40.16
C ARG A 7 3.24 -36.20 39.10
N PRO A 8 2.70 -36.37 37.89
CA PRO A 8 3.52 -36.66 36.74
C PRO A 8 3.58 -35.46 35.79
N ALA A 9 4.81 -35.26 35.30
CA ALA A 9 5.16 -34.59 34.06
C ALA A 9 4.75 -33.11 33.91
N HIS A 10 5.67 -32.26 34.34
CA HIS A 10 5.95 -31.01 33.63
C HIS A 10 6.23 -31.35 32.15
N PRO A 11 5.45 -30.89 31.15
CA PRO A 11 5.97 -30.86 29.80
C PRO A 11 7.05 -29.78 29.80
N ALA A 12 8.29 -30.24 29.67
CA ALA A 12 9.37 -29.43 29.17
C ALA A 12 9.01 -29.06 27.73
N GLY A 13 8.70 -27.79 27.50
CA GLY A 13 8.47 -27.22 26.19
C GLY A 13 8.63 -25.73 26.35
N GLY A 14 9.82 -25.24 26.01
CA GLY A 14 10.23 -23.87 26.28
C GLY A 14 9.19 -22.87 25.79
N ALA A 15 8.65 -22.10 26.73
CA ALA A 15 8.07 -20.80 26.42
C ALA A 15 9.23 -19.88 26.01
N ASP A 16 9.76 -20.10 24.81
CA ASP A 16 10.48 -19.06 24.09
C ASP A 16 9.43 -18.13 23.47
N SER A 17 8.76 -17.35 24.32
CA SER A 17 7.84 -16.29 23.93
C SER A 17 8.57 -15.02 23.47
N ARG A 18 9.84 -15.12 23.06
CA ARG A 18 10.69 -13.96 22.71
C ARG A 18 11.00 -13.79 21.24
N HIS A 19 10.50 -14.66 20.37
CA HIS A 19 10.44 -14.37 18.94
C HIS A 19 9.04 -14.71 18.43
N ALA A 20 8.08 -13.82 18.70
CA ALA A 20 6.88 -13.76 17.87
C ALA A 20 7.36 -13.45 16.46
N ASP A 21 7.30 -14.45 15.57
CA ASP A 21 7.73 -14.31 14.18
C ASP A 21 6.95 -13.15 13.55
N PRO A 22 7.61 -12.03 13.20
CA PRO A 22 6.93 -10.86 12.65
C PRO A 22 6.08 -11.24 11.44
N ASP A 23 6.56 -12.18 10.63
CA ASP A 23 5.90 -12.70 9.44
C ASP A 23 4.54 -13.37 9.72
N ALA A 24 4.39 -14.05 10.87
CA ALA A 24 3.11 -14.65 11.28
C ALA A 24 2.06 -13.58 11.66
N MET A 25 2.52 -12.45 12.21
CA MET A 25 1.66 -11.31 12.54
C MET A 25 1.21 -10.54 11.28
N PHE A 26 2.07 -10.41 10.26
CA PHE A 26 1.70 -9.80 8.98
C PHE A 26 0.74 -10.68 8.17
N ALA A 27 0.97 -12.00 8.14
CA ALA A 27 0.10 -12.95 7.44
C ALA A 27 -1.35 -12.97 7.97
N SER A 28 -1.51 -12.79 9.29
CA SER A 28 -2.84 -12.73 9.92
C SER A 28 -3.59 -11.41 9.64
N HIS A 29 -2.88 -10.32 9.32
CA HIS A 29 -3.48 -9.04 8.94
C HIS A 29 -4.02 -9.06 7.49
N GLU A 30 -3.33 -9.78 6.59
CA GLU A 30 -3.73 -9.94 5.18
C GLU A 30 -4.91 -10.93 5.02
N ALA A 31 -5.04 -11.92 5.91
CA ALA A 31 -6.04 -12.99 5.81
C ALA A 31 -7.51 -12.52 5.88
N GLY A 32 -7.77 -11.29 6.35
CA GLY A 32 -9.11 -10.70 6.42
C GLY A 32 -9.51 -9.83 5.22
N TYR A 33 -8.58 -9.51 4.31
CA TYR A 33 -8.86 -8.61 3.19
C TYR A 33 -9.53 -9.35 2.02
N ALA A 34 -10.82 -9.11 1.83
CA ALA A 34 -11.54 -9.59 0.67
C ALA A 34 -11.20 -8.71 -0.55
N LYS A 35 -10.49 -9.26 -1.55
CA LYS A 35 -10.14 -8.58 -2.81
C LYS A 35 -11.36 -8.43 -3.73
N GLN A 36 -12.35 -7.61 -3.34
CA GLN A 36 -13.60 -7.41 -4.07
C GLN A 36 -13.59 -6.19 -5.01
N LEU A 37 -12.47 -5.47 -5.09
CA LEU A 37 -12.34 -4.31 -5.98
C LEU A 37 -12.27 -4.77 -7.44
N LYS A 38 -13.35 -4.50 -8.15
CA LYS A 38 -13.41 -4.67 -9.61
C LYS A 38 -12.36 -3.76 -10.28
N PRO A 39 -11.80 -4.15 -11.43
CA PRO A 39 -10.81 -3.35 -12.16
C PRO A 39 -11.22 -1.88 -12.37
N ARG A 40 -12.52 -1.61 -12.57
CA ARG A 40 -13.07 -0.26 -12.68
C ARG A 40 -12.87 0.60 -11.42
N HIS A 41 -12.99 0.02 -10.21
CA HIS A 41 -12.81 0.79 -8.98
C HIS A 41 -11.33 1.14 -8.79
N VAL A 42 -10.45 0.20 -9.10
CA VAL A 42 -9.00 0.40 -9.03
C VAL A 42 -8.54 1.49 -10.01
N GLN A 43 -9.08 1.51 -11.24
CA GLN A 43 -8.81 2.58 -12.20
C GLN A 43 -9.32 3.95 -11.73
N MET A 44 -10.50 4.02 -11.10
CA MET A 44 -11.02 5.26 -10.54
C MET A 44 -10.15 5.79 -9.39
N ILE A 45 -9.64 4.90 -8.54
CA ILE A 45 -8.70 5.25 -7.47
C ILE A 45 -7.38 5.75 -8.06
N ALA A 46 -6.84 5.06 -9.07
CA ALA A 46 -5.61 5.46 -9.74
C ALA A 46 -5.74 6.84 -10.41
N MET A 47 -6.85 7.09 -11.12
CA MET A 47 -7.13 8.40 -11.73
C MET A 47 -7.33 9.48 -10.66
N GLY A 48 -8.02 9.17 -9.57
CA GLY A 48 -8.20 10.09 -8.44
C GLY A 48 -6.88 10.51 -7.81
N GLY A 49 -5.96 9.56 -7.60
CA GLY A 49 -4.61 9.83 -7.09
C GLY A 49 -3.74 10.62 -8.08
N ALA A 50 -3.81 10.29 -9.38
CA ALA A 50 -3.00 10.93 -10.41
C ALA A 50 -3.44 12.37 -10.71
N ILE A 51 -4.75 12.65 -10.72
CA ILE A 51 -5.28 14.01 -10.94
C ILE A 51 -5.13 14.85 -9.66
N GLY A 52 -5.66 14.37 -8.53
CA GLY A 52 -5.43 14.90 -7.18
C GLY A 52 -5.47 16.43 -7.00
N THR A 53 -5.00 16.90 -5.85
CA THR A 53 -4.73 18.33 -5.60
C THR A 53 -3.37 18.75 -6.17
N GLY A 54 -2.47 17.79 -6.40
CA GLY A 54 -1.10 18.04 -6.89
C GLY A 54 -1.04 18.63 -8.29
N LEU A 55 -1.91 18.19 -9.21
CA LEU A 55 -2.02 18.80 -10.55
C LEU A 55 -2.46 20.27 -10.42
N PHE A 56 -3.44 20.55 -9.58
CA PHE A 56 -4.03 21.89 -9.47
C PHE A 56 -3.11 22.87 -8.72
N LEU A 57 -2.58 22.48 -7.56
CA LEU A 57 -1.67 23.33 -6.77
C LEU A 57 -0.32 23.48 -7.47
N GLY A 58 0.15 22.43 -8.16
CA GLY A 58 1.41 22.44 -8.91
C GLY A 58 1.32 23.17 -10.25
N ALA A 59 0.23 22.99 -11.02
CA ALA A 59 0.06 23.65 -12.30
C ALA A 59 -0.54 25.06 -12.18
N GLY A 60 -1.37 25.35 -11.17
CA GLY A 60 -2.07 26.63 -11.03
C GLY A 60 -1.13 27.84 -10.95
N GLY A 61 -0.13 27.79 -10.04
CA GLY A 61 0.88 28.85 -9.95
C GLY A 61 1.76 28.94 -11.20
N ARG A 62 2.09 27.79 -11.80
CA ARG A 62 2.87 27.76 -13.05
C ARG A 62 2.08 28.29 -14.25
N LEU A 63 0.77 28.10 -14.28
CA LEU A 63 -0.07 28.54 -15.39
C LEU A 63 -0.16 30.06 -15.44
N GLN A 64 -0.22 30.71 -14.27
CA GLN A 64 -0.17 32.18 -14.19
C GLN A 64 1.16 32.74 -14.72
N HIS A 65 2.29 32.16 -14.31
CA HIS A 65 3.61 32.66 -14.71
C HIS A 65 4.03 32.27 -16.14
N ALA A 66 3.73 31.04 -16.58
CA ALA A 66 4.15 30.51 -17.88
C ALA A 66 3.12 30.74 -19.00
N GLY A 67 1.89 31.15 -18.65
CA GLY A 67 0.81 31.36 -19.60
C GLY A 67 0.35 30.06 -20.30
N PRO A 68 -0.40 30.17 -21.42
CA PRO A 68 -0.98 29.01 -22.12
C PRO A 68 0.06 28.03 -22.68
N ALA A 69 1.32 28.45 -22.82
CA ALA A 69 2.43 27.58 -23.22
C ALA A 69 2.64 26.41 -22.26
N LEU A 70 2.24 26.54 -20.99
CA LEU A 70 2.33 25.45 -20.01
C LEU A 70 1.54 24.21 -20.44
N ALA A 71 0.37 24.39 -21.06
CA ALA A 71 -0.44 23.29 -21.54
C ALA A 71 0.30 22.47 -22.61
N LEU A 72 1.02 23.14 -23.52
CA LEU A 72 1.83 22.48 -24.54
C LEU A 72 2.99 21.69 -23.92
N VAL A 73 3.68 22.25 -22.92
CA VAL A 73 4.78 21.56 -22.22
C VAL A 73 4.27 20.33 -21.47
N TYR A 74 3.13 20.43 -20.78
CA TYR A 74 2.50 19.29 -20.11
C TYR A 74 2.05 18.21 -21.11
N LEU A 75 1.56 18.61 -22.28
CA LEU A 75 1.17 17.67 -23.34
C LEU A 75 2.38 16.92 -23.90
N VAL A 76 3.48 17.62 -24.21
CA VAL A 76 4.72 17.00 -24.68
C VAL A 76 5.31 16.05 -23.62
N CYS A 77 5.38 16.50 -22.36
CA CYS A 77 5.82 15.66 -21.24
C CYS A 77 4.93 14.42 -21.08
N GLY A 78 3.61 14.59 -21.17
CA GLY A 78 2.63 13.50 -21.14
C GLY A 78 2.81 12.50 -22.28
N VAL A 79 3.13 12.96 -23.49
CA VAL A 79 3.44 12.08 -24.64
C VAL A 79 4.68 11.25 -24.35
N PHE A 80 5.77 11.85 -23.83
CA PHE A 80 6.96 11.08 -23.45
C PHE A 80 6.67 10.06 -22.35
N ALA A 81 5.93 10.44 -21.30
CA ALA A 81 5.54 9.52 -20.24
C ALA A 81 4.65 8.37 -20.77
N PHE A 82 3.74 8.67 -21.70
CA PHE A 82 2.91 7.68 -22.37
C PHE A 82 3.76 6.70 -23.19
N LEU A 83 4.74 7.20 -23.96
CA LEU A 83 5.64 6.34 -24.73
C LEU A 83 6.46 5.41 -23.83
N ILE A 84 6.92 5.90 -22.67
CA ILE A 84 7.65 5.08 -21.70
C ILE A 84 6.75 3.98 -21.13
N MET A 85 5.54 4.32 -20.66
CA MET A 85 4.57 3.32 -20.18
C MET A 85 4.15 2.32 -21.26
N ARG A 86 4.15 2.75 -22.52
CA ARG A 86 3.83 1.89 -23.67
C ARG A 86 4.98 0.98 -24.08
N ALA A 87 6.22 1.37 -23.80
CA ALA A 87 7.41 0.61 -24.13
C ALA A 87 7.75 -0.46 -23.08
N LEU A 88 7.22 -0.32 -21.85
CA LEU A 88 7.26 -1.32 -20.78
C LEU A 88 6.20 -2.40 -20.99
#